data_AF-A0A975EXV6-F1
#
_entry.id   AF-A0A975EXV6-F1
#
_cell.length_a   1.000
_cell.length_b   1.000
_cell.length_c   1.000
_cell.angle_alpha   90.00
_cell.angle_beta   90.00
_cell.angle_gamma   90.00
#
_symmetry.space_group_name_H-M   'P 1'
#
loop_
_entity.id
_entity.type
_entity.pdbx_description
1 polymer ?
#
loop_
_entity_poly.entity_id
_entity_poly.type
_entity_poly.pdbx_seq_one_letter_code
_entity_poly.pdbx_strand_id
1 'polypeptide(L)'
;MIRKILFFIILLPGCYAGPPETQVEQKTPSPMYGITLDDLSPSSIDGIIAAIRALPVKPTARIVIDADIEPSDFIPLLSRLHDVAYIMLCPCDSYDMKRYKTAESYKKRFAECALHLAQYVDIWEVGNEINGKGWTGGTDLLNGRKAYAAWIYAHERGFKTALTTYMFKPGDQDISMENWLTEYIPSDMKDALDYVLVSYYDEDNDGKHEDWHTMFKNLYSLFPHSALGFGECGFPSPHKAGPAFDAQADAYYLMMPYNDRYVGGYFWWCWQEDCVPHKNNPRWQKMYDNFRRMKELF
;
A
#
# COMPACT_ATOMS: atom_id res chain seq x y z
N MET A 1 20.12 62.92 -49.61
CA MET A 1 18.80 62.50 -49.07
C MET A 1 18.92 61.06 -48.61
N ILE A 2 19.10 60.85 -47.31
CA ILE A 2 19.41 59.55 -46.70
C ILE A 2 18.12 59.01 -46.04
N ARG A 3 17.73 57.78 -46.41
CA ARG A 3 16.55 57.06 -45.90
C ARG A 3 16.67 56.85 -44.38
N LYS A 4 15.66 57.26 -43.62
CA LYS A 4 15.49 56.87 -42.21
C LYS A 4 14.77 55.52 -42.16
N ILE A 5 15.40 54.52 -41.52
CA ILE A 5 14.78 53.26 -41.14
C ILE A 5 14.38 53.38 -39.67
N LEU A 6 13.09 53.17 -39.36
CA LEU A 6 12.55 53.09 -38.01
C LEU A 6 12.79 51.67 -37.49
N PHE A 7 13.48 51.52 -36.35
CA PHE A 7 13.53 50.26 -35.60
C PHE A 7 12.39 50.28 -34.56
N PHE A 8 11.47 49.33 -34.67
CA PHE A 8 10.51 49.00 -33.61
C PHE A 8 11.17 47.99 -32.66
N ILE A 9 11.31 48.35 -31.39
CA ILE A 9 11.70 47.42 -30.33
C ILE A 9 10.41 46.78 -29.80
N ILE A 10 10.26 45.47 -29.98
CA ILE A 10 9.19 44.67 -29.37
C ILE A 10 9.74 44.16 -28.03
N LEU A 11 9.17 44.66 -26.93
CA LEU A 11 9.38 44.11 -25.59
C LEU A 11 8.48 42.88 -25.42
N LEU A 12 9.09 41.69 -25.32
CA LEU A 12 8.42 40.47 -24.90
C LEU A 12 8.31 40.47 -23.36
N PRO A 13 7.13 40.23 -22.77
CA PRO A 13 7.00 40.07 -21.33
C PRO A 13 7.65 38.74 -20.91
N GLY A 14 8.66 38.82 -20.06
CA GLY A 14 9.26 37.64 -19.43
C GLY A 14 8.27 37.03 -18.45
N CYS A 15 7.83 35.79 -18.73
CA CYS A 15 7.16 34.97 -17.73
C CYS A 15 8.17 34.64 -16.63
N TYR A 16 8.06 35.34 -15.50
CA TYR A 16 8.67 34.88 -14.25
C TYR A 16 7.90 33.64 -13.78
N ALA A 17 8.46 32.46 -14.02
CA ALA A 17 8.07 31.28 -13.26
C ALA A 17 8.55 31.50 -11.82
N GLY A 18 7.61 31.52 -10.88
CA GLY A 18 7.94 31.50 -9.45
C GLY A 18 8.76 30.25 -9.12
N PRO A 19 9.53 30.27 -8.01
CA PRO A 19 10.20 29.07 -7.53
C PRO A 19 9.14 27.96 -7.34
N PRO A 20 9.47 26.68 -7.65
CA PRO A 20 8.56 25.58 -7.40
C PRO A 20 8.17 25.60 -5.92
N GLU A 21 6.88 25.50 -5.63
CA GLU A 21 6.41 25.24 -4.28
C GLU A 21 7.15 24.01 -3.77
N THR A 22 7.94 24.18 -2.71
CA THR A 22 8.45 23.07 -1.92
C THR A 22 7.23 22.28 -1.46
N GLN A 23 6.97 21.14 -2.10
CA GLN A 23 6.07 20.14 -1.55
C GLN A 23 6.60 19.84 -0.15
N VAL A 24 5.85 20.27 0.87
CA VAL A 24 6.07 19.80 2.23
C VAL A 24 5.95 18.29 2.12
N GLU A 25 7.06 17.57 2.28
CA GLU A 25 7.08 16.11 2.28
C GLU A 25 6.07 15.69 3.37
N GLN A 26 4.86 15.30 2.96
CA GLN A 26 3.85 14.83 3.90
C GLN A 26 4.38 13.50 4.41
N LYS A 27 5.03 13.55 5.57
CA LYS A 27 5.42 12.36 6.29
C LYS A 27 4.14 11.59 6.58
N THR A 28 3.98 10.40 5.99
CA THR A 28 2.83 9.55 6.30
C THR A 28 2.80 9.32 7.82
N PRO A 29 1.66 9.55 8.48
CA PRO A 29 1.57 9.42 9.92
C PRO A 29 1.94 8.01 10.37
N SER A 30 2.69 7.93 11.48
CA SER A 30 2.89 6.71 12.24
C SER A 30 2.15 6.87 13.57
N PRO A 31 1.34 5.88 14.00
CA PRO A 31 1.06 4.63 13.28
C PRO A 31 0.19 4.84 12.03
N MET A 32 0.28 3.91 11.09
CA MET A 32 -0.67 3.77 10.00
C MET A 32 -1.90 2.99 10.49
N TYR A 33 -3.08 3.55 10.21
CA TYR A 33 -4.38 2.91 10.47
C TYR A 33 -4.90 2.31 9.17
N GLY A 34 -4.45 1.12 8.81
CA GLY A 34 -4.74 0.52 7.51
C GLY A 34 -6.12 -0.11 7.42
N ILE A 35 -6.74 0.05 6.26
CA ILE A 35 -7.96 -0.62 5.81
C ILE A 35 -7.77 -1.01 4.33
N THR A 36 -8.33 -2.13 3.89
CA THR A 36 -8.31 -2.51 2.46
C THR A 36 -9.68 -2.28 1.82
N LEU A 37 -9.66 -1.74 0.61
CA LEU A 37 -10.82 -1.58 -0.28
C LEU A 37 -10.50 -2.34 -1.59
N ASP A 38 -10.97 -3.58 -1.69
CA ASP A 38 -10.72 -4.52 -2.78
C ASP A 38 -11.83 -4.51 -3.85
N ASP A 39 -13.05 -4.08 -3.53
CA ASP A 39 -14.15 -3.91 -4.50
C ASP A 39 -14.66 -2.44 -4.57
N LEU A 40 -13.73 -1.50 -4.73
CA LEU A 40 -14.04 -0.07 -4.81
C LEU A 40 -14.70 0.26 -6.16
N SER A 41 -15.93 0.79 -6.13
CA SER A 41 -16.74 1.05 -7.31
C SER A 41 -17.61 2.31 -7.17
N PRO A 42 -18.20 2.83 -8.27
CA PRO A 42 -19.15 3.94 -8.20
C PRO A 42 -20.37 3.68 -7.30
N SER A 43 -20.77 2.42 -7.12
CA SER A 43 -21.88 2.07 -6.22
C SER A 43 -21.47 1.94 -4.75
N SER A 44 -20.21 1.63 -4.45
CA SER A 44 -19.73 1.45 -3.06
C SER A 44 -19.15 2.73 -2.44
N ILE A 45 -18.62 3.65 -3.24
CA ILE A 45 -17.86 4.84 -2.79
C ILE A 45 -18.57 5.72 -1.76
N ASP A 46 -19.89 5.94 -1.89
CA ASP A 46 -20.64 6.79 -0.95
C ASP A 46 -20.72 6.17 0.45
N GLY A 47 -20.97 4.85 0.51
CA GLY A 47 -20.99 4.09 1.75
C GLY A 47 -19.61 4.05 2.42
N ILE A 48 -18.57 3.85 1.61
CA ILE A 48 -17.17 3.83 2.05
C ILE A 48 -16.77 5.18 2.65
N ILE A 49 -16.99 6.29 1.93
CA ILE A 49 -16.66 7.64 2.43
C ILE A 49 -17.41 7.94 3.72
N ALA A 50 -18.69 7.57 3.82
CA ALA A 50 -19.46 7.76 5.03
C ALA A 50 -18.91 6.95 6.22
N ALA A 51 -18.45 5.72 5.98
CA ALA A 51 -17.84 4.87 7.00
C ALA A 51 -16.46 5.38 7.44
N ILE A 52 -15.62 5.84 6.49
CA ILE A 52 -14.29 6.40 6.79
C ILE A 52 -14.41 7.72 7.57
N ARG A 53 -15.30 8.62 7.17
CA ARG A 53 -15.51 9.90 7.88
C ARG A 53 -15.97 9.74 9.33
N ALA A 54 -16.57 8.60 9.66
CA ALA A 54 -17.01 8.30 11.01
C ALA A 54 -15.88 7.71 11.89
N LEU A 55 -14.74 7.33 11.32
CA LEU A 55 -13.58 6.83 12.08
C LEU A 55 -12.95 7.94 12.94
N PRO A 56 -12.26 7.59 14.04
CA PRO A 56 -11.67 8.59 14.95
C PRO A 56 -10.35 9.19 14.45
N VAL A 57 -9.87 8.71 13.29
CA VAL A 57 -8.59 9.01 12.64
C VAL A 57 -8.76 9.00 11.12
N LYS A 58 -7.86 9.68 10.40
CA LYS A 58 -7.73 9.55 8.93
C LYS A 58 -6.95 8.25 8.64
N PRO A 59 -7.56 7.21 8.05
CA PRO A 59 -6.88 5.94 7.79
C PRO A 59 -5.97 6.01 6.56
N THR A 60 -5.15 4.97 6.38
CA THR A 60 -4.52 4.66 5.10
C THR A 60 -5.35 3.58 4.42
N ALA A 61 -6.00 3.91 3.31
CA ALA A 61 -6.78 2.98 2.51
C ALA A 61 -5.87 2.33 1.46
N ARG A 62 -5.73 1.00 1.54
CA ARG A 62 -5.11 0.17 0.51
C ARG A 62 -6.12 -0.15 -0.57
N ILE A 63 -5.84 0.22 -1.81
CA ILE A 63 -6.75 0.07 -2.95
C ILE A 63 -6.19 -0.92 -3.95
N VAL A 64 -6.91 -2.01 -4.19
CA VAL A 64 -6.54 -2.99 -5.21
C VAL A 64 -7.11 -2.58 -6.56
N ILE A 65 -6.27 -2.57 -7.60
CA ILE A 65 -6.73 -2.38 -8.97
C ILE A 65 -6.63 -3.71 -9.71
N ASP A 66 -7.77 -4.38 -9.87
CA ASP A 66 -7.89 -5.62 -10.63
C ASP A 66 -7.25 -5.51 -12.01
N ALA A 67 -6.59 -6.57 -12.47
CA ALA A 67 -5.82 -6.54 -13.69
C ALA A 67 -6.65 -6.35 -14.98
N ASP A 68 -7.97 -6.52 -14.91
CA ASP A 68 -8.91 -6.26 -16.03
C ASP A 68 -9.54 -4.86 -16.01
N ILE A 69 -9.25 -4.05 -14.98
CA ILE A 69 -9.81 -2.70 -14.86
C ILE A 69 -8.82 -1.65 -15.35
N GLU A 70 -9.35 -0.72 -16.14
CA GLU A 70 -8.62 0.44 -16.64
C GLU A 70 -8.35 1.41 -15.47
N PRO A 71 -7.09 1.80 -15.20
CA PRO A 71 -6.78 2.69 -14.08
C PRO A 71 -7.50 4.03 -14.13
N SER A 72 -7.87 4.52 -15.33
CA SER A 72 -8.62 5.77 -15.47
C SER A 72 -10.00 5.74 -14.82
N ASP A 73 -10.61 4.56 -14.67
CA ASP A 73 -11.95 4.41 -14.07
C ASP A 73 -11.94 4.75 -12.58
N PHE A 74 -10.76 4.69 -11.95
CA PHE A 74 -10.56 5.04 -10.55
C PHE A 74 -10.39 6.54 -10.28
N ILE A 75 -10.20 7.39 -11.31
CA ILE A 75 -10.06 8.85 -11.13
C ILE A 75 -11.20 9.47 -10.29
N PRO A 76 -12.50 9.28 -10.63
CA PRO A 76 -13.59 9.83 -9.83
C PRO A 76 -13.70 9.22 -8.43
N LEU A 77 -13.14 8.01 -8.22
CA LEU A 77 -13.19 7.32 -6.92
C LEU A 77 -12.08 7.85 -6.00
N LEU A 78 -10.82 7.84 -6.47
CA LEU A 78 -9.67 8.28 -5.67
C LEU A 78 -9.69 9.78 -5.41
N SER A 79 -10.17 10.59 -6.35
CA SER A 79 -10.38 12.04 -6.11
C SER A 79 -11.33 12.34 -4.96
N ARG A 80 -12.25 11.44 -4.61
CA ARG A 80 -13.11 11.62 -3.43
C ARG A 80 -12.53 10.96 -2.19
N LEU A 81 -11.82 9.86 -2.37
CA LEU A 81 -11.24 9.10 -1.26
C LEU A 81 -10.03 9.80 -0.63
N HIS A 82 -9.18 10.44 -1.43
CA HIS A 82 -7.96 11.12 -0.95
C HIS A 82 -8.26 12.28 0.03
N ASP A 83 -9.47 12.85 -0.04
CA ASP A 83 -9.96 13.85 0.91
C ASP A 83 -10.09 13.29 2.34
N VAL A 84 -10.38 11.99 2.48
CA VAL A 84 -10.76 11.36 3.75
C VAL A 84 -9.84 10.23 4.19
N ALA A 85 -8.94 9.76 3.34
CA ALA A 85 -7.92 8.75 3.63
C ALA A 85 -6.59 9.08 2.93
N TYR A 86 -5.48 8.55 3.45
CA TYR A 86 -4.27 8.39 2.65
C TYR A 86 -4.44 7.17 1.74
N ILE A 87 -3.83 7.15 0.57
CA ILE A 87 -4.02 6.10 -0.43
C ILE A 87 -2.71 5.33 -0.65
N MET A 88 -2.73 4.05 -0.30
CA MET A 88 -1.77 3.07 -0.78
C MET A 88 -2.36 2.33 -1.97
N LEU A 89 -1.84 2.54 -3.17
CA LEU A 89 -2.31 1.85 -4.36
C LEU A 89 -1.60 0.50 -4.48
N CYS A 90 -2.35 -0.57 -4.73
CA CYS A 90 -1.89 -1.87 -5.19
C CYS A 90 -2.26 -2.03 -6.67
N PRO A 91 -1.37 -1.70 -7.62
CA PRO A 91 -1.65 -1.81 -9.05
C PRO A 91 -1.83 -3.25 -9.55
N CYS A 92 -1.40 -4.24 -8.77
CA CYS A 92 -1.47 -5.65 -9.12
C CYS A 92 -1.51 -6.51 -7.86
N ASP A 93 -2.64 -7.15 -7.62
CA ASP A 93 -2.77 -8.18 -6.61
C ASP A 93 -1.84 -9.40 -6.88
N SER A 94 -1.48 -10.11 -5.82
CA SER A 94 -0.58 -11.27 -5.88
C SER A 94 -1.16 -12.38 -6.77
N TYR A 95 -2.47 -12.63 -6.74
CA TYR A 95 -3.13 -13.64 -7.56
C TYR A 95 -3.08 -13.33 -9.07
N ASP A 96 -3.06 -12.04 -9.41
CA ASP A 96 -3.03 -11.52 -10.78
C ASP A 96 -1.61 -11.38 -11.34
N MET A 97 -0.57 -11.48 -10.51
CA MET A 97 0.83 -11.39 -10.94
C MET A 97 1.17 -12.36 -12.06
N LYS A 98 0.52 -13.52 -12.13
CA LYS A 98 0.72 -14.54 -13.16
C LYS A 98 0.33 -14.06 -14.55
N ARG A 99 -0.47 -13.00 -14.67
CA ARG A 99 -0.89 -12.40 -15.94
C ARG A 99 0.26 -11.61 -16.59
N TYR A 100 1.14 -11.05 -15.78
CA TYR A 100 2.31 -10.30 -16.21
C TYR A 100 3.48 -11.26 -16.44
N LYS A 101 3.69 -11.70 -17.69
CA LYS A 101 4.69 -12.74 -18.01
C LYS A 101 6.14 -12.25 -17.97
N THR A 102 6.36 -10.94 -17.92
CA THR A 102 7.70 -10.33 -17.87
C THR A 102 7.74 -9.18 -16.87
N ALA A 103 8.93 -8.84 -16.37
CA ALA A 103 9.15 -7.65 -15.54
C ALA A 103 8.71 -6.36 -16.26
N GLU A 104 8.89 -6.27 -17.57
CA GLU A 104 8.46 -5.10 -18.35
C GLU A 104 6.92 -5.01 -18.44
N SER A 105 6.22 -6.13 -18.62
CA SER A 105 4.74 -6.12 -18.60
C SER A 105 4.20 -5.70 -17.23
N TYR A 106 4.88 -6.09 -16.15
CA TYR A 106 4.54 -5.66 -14.79
C TYR A 106 4.81 -4.17 -14.60
N LYS A 107 6.01 -3.68 -14.97
CA LYS A 107 6.35 -2.24 -14.95
C LYS A 107 5.35 -1.40 -15.75
N LYS A 108 4.88 -1.90 -16.91
CA LYS A 108 3.90 -1.21 -17.74
C LYS A 108 2.59 -0.96 -16.99
N ARG A 109 2.11 -1.93 -16.21
CA ARG A 109 0.91 -1.74 -15.35
C ARG A 109 1.09 -0.59 -14.36
N PHE A 110 2.26 -0.51 -13.72
CA PHE A 110 2.58 0.60 -12.81
C PHE A 110 2.62 1.93 -13.55
N ALA A 111 3.18 1.95 -14.76
CA ALA A 111 3.22 3.15 -15.59
C ALA A 111 1.82 3.62 -16.03
N GLU A 112 0.95 2.68 -16.38
CA GLU A 112 -0.45 2.95 -16.73
C GLU A 112 -1.23 3.50 -15.51
N CYS A 113 -1.07 2.90 -14.32
CA CYS A 113 -1.66 3.45 -13.10
C CYS A 113 -1.12 4.85 -12.78
N ALA A 114 0.20 5.06 -12.84
CA ALA A 114 0.81 6.35 -12.52
C ALA A 114 0.38 7.47 -13.45
N LEU A 115 0.18 7.17 -14.75
CA LEU A 115 -0.31 8.12 -15.74
C LEU A 115 -1.65 8.76 -15.33
N HIS A 116 -2.53 7.98 -14.69
CA HIS A 116 -3.89 8.42 -14.37
C HIS A 116 -4.08 8.80 -12.90
N LEU A 117 -3.39 8.12 -12.00
CA LEU A 117 -3.74 8.11 -10.57
C LEU A 117 -2.68 8.75 -9.66
N ALA A 118 -1.48 9.06 -10.15
CA ALA A 118 -0.37 9.49 -9.27
C ALA A 118 -0.68 10.71 -8.38
N GLN A 119 -1.53 11.64 -8.84
CA GLN A 119 -1.94 12.80 -8.03
C GLN A 119 -2.79 12.46 -6.81
N TYR A 120 -3.32 11.24 -6.72
CA TYR A 120 -4.17 10.76 -5.63
C TYR A 120 -3.49 9.68 -4.78
N VAL A 121 -2.26 9.27 -5.10
CA VAL A 121 -1.60 8.12 -4.45
C VAL A 121 -0.47 8.61 -3.57
N ASP A 122 -0.51 8.24 -2.30
CA ASP A 122 0.52 8.56 -1.31
C ASP A 122 1.63 7.49 -1.29
N ILE A 123 1.27 6.21 -1.47
CA ILE A 123 2.18 5.07 -1.42
C ILE A 123 1.89 4.10 -2.57
N TRP A 124 2.93 3.63 -3.25
CA TRP A 124 2.84 2.62 -4.30
C TRP A 124 3.30 1.26 -3.78
N GLU A 125 2.40 0.29 -3.72
CA GLU A 125 2.75 -1.10 -3.40
C GLU A 125 3.35 -1.77 -4.66
N VAL A 126 4.67 -1.92 -4.68
CA VAL A 126 5.46 -2.35 -5.85
C VAL A 126 5.60 -3.86 -5.98
N GLY A 127 5.00 -4.61 -5.06
CA GLY A 127 4.82 -6.05 -5.10
C GLY A 127 3.94 -6.48 -3.94
N ASN A 128 2.85 -7.20 -4.24
CA ASN A 128 2.00 -7.81 -3.24
C ASN A 128 2.36 -9.28 -3.05
N GLU A 129 2.48 -9.73 -1.80
CA GLU A 129 2.86 -11.09 -1.40
C GLU A 129 3.92 -11.72 -2.30
N ILE A 130 4.99 -10.96 -2.57
CA ILE A 130 5.84 -11.18 -3.73
C ILE A 130 6.56 -12.55 -3.73
N ASN A 131 6.75 -13.11 -2.54
CA ASN A 131 7.34 -14.42 -2.25
C ASN A 131 6.29 -15.56 -2.20
N GLY A 132 5.05 -15.29 -2.61
CA GLY A 132 3.95 -16.24 -2.62
C GLY A 132 4.20 -17.42 -3.54
N LYS A 133 3.73 -18.61 -3.13
CA LYS A 133 4.00 -19.89 -3.81
C LYS A 133 2.70 -20.52 -4.31
N GLY A 134 2.54 -20.59 -5.63
CA GLY A 134 1.43 -21.27 -6.29
C GLY A 134 0.35 -20.34 -6.83
N TRP A 135 0.19 -19.13 -6.29
CA TRP A 135 -0.78 -18.14 -6.78
C TRP A 135 -0.16 -17.01 -7.63
N THR A 136 1.03 -16.53 -7.26
CA THR A 136 1.76 -15.46 -7.95
C THR A 136 2.17 -15.84 -9.39
N GLY A 137 2.44 -17.13 -9.62
CA GLY A 137 2.95 -17.66 -10.87
C GLY A 137 4.37 -17.19 -11.22
N GLY A 138 4.95 -17.78 -12.27
CA GLY A 138 6.34 -17.50 -12.64
C GLY A 138 7.35 -18.17 -11.70
N THR A 139 8.61 -17.73 -11.76
CA THR A 139 9.68 -18.17 -10.86
C THR A 139 9.98 -17.08 -9.84
N ASP A 140 10.58 -17.43 -8.70
CA ASP A 140 11.01 -16.46 -7.69
C ASP A 140 11.90 -15.37 -8.28
N LEU A 141 12.87 -15.74 -9.11
CA LEU A 141 13.72 -14.80 -9.83
C LEU A 141 12.92 -13.83 -10.72
N LEU A 142 11.88 -14.32 -11.40
CA LEU A 142 11.02 -13.45 -12.20
C LEU A 142 10.19 -12.51 -11.31
N ASN A 143 9.66 -12.99 -10.18
CA ASN A 143 8.87 -12.17 -9.27
C ASN A 143 9.72 -11.09 -8.58
N GLY A 144 10.95 -11.41 -8.14
CA GLY A 144 11.91 -10.40 -7.68
C GLY A 144 12.21 -9.35 -8.75
N ARG A 145 12.41 -9.78 -10.01
CA ARG A 145 12.62 -8.85 -11.15
C ARG A 145 11.40 -7.97 -11.44
N LYS A 146 10.18 -8.46 -11.26
CA LYS A 146 8.94 -7.67 -11.40
C LYS A 146 8.89 -6.57 -10.35
N ALA A 147 9.04 -6.93 -9.08
CA ALA A 147 9.03 -5.97 -7.98
C ALA A 147 10.11 -4.91 -8.15
N TYR A 148 11.33 -5.33 -8.52
CA TYR A 148 12.42 -4.40 -8.79
C TYR A 148 12.14 -3.44 -9.96
N ALA A 149 11.55 -3.93 -11.05
CA ALA A 149 11.21 -3.08 -12.19
C ALA A 149 10.12 -2.04 -11.85
N ALA A 150 9.10 -2.44 -11.07
CA ALA A 150 8.08 -1.52 -10.57
C ALA A 150 8.66 -0.51 -9.58
N TRP A 151 9.54 -0.96 -8.68
CA TRP A 151 10.24 -0.11 -7.72
C TRP A 151 11.09 0.95 -8.40
N ILE A 152 11.98 0.57 -9.32
CA ILE A 152 12.81 1.54 -10.08
C ILE A 152 11.92 2.59 -10.75
N TYR A 153 10.84 2.16 -11.41
CA TYR A 153 9.91 3.09 -12.07
C TYR A 153 9.34 4.13 -11.09
N ALA A 154 8.87 3.70 -9.92
CA ALA A 154 8.28 4.57 -8.92
C ALA A 154 9.33 5.43 -8.20
N HIS A 155 10.45 4.84 -7.80
CA HIS A 155 11.53 5.48 -7.06
C HIS A 155 12.20 6.61 -7.87
N GLU A 156 12.49 6.40 -9.16
CA GLU A 156 13.04 7.44 -10.04
C GLU A 156 12.11 8.66 -10.22
N ARG A 157 10.82 8.50 -9.90
CA ARG A 157 9.82 9.59 -9.93
C ARG A 157 9.60 10.24 -8.58
N GLY A 158 10.34 9.82 -7.55
CA GLY A 158 10.20 10.32 -6.18
C GLY A 158 8.94 9.83 -5.46
N PHE A 159 8.30 8.77 -5.94
CA PHE A 159 7.15 8.19 -5.27
C PHE A 159 7.58 7.36 -4.05
N LYS A 160 6.78 7.39 -2.98
CA LYS A 160 6.94 6.49 -1.85
C LYS A 160 6.51 5.07 -2.24
N THR A 161 7.27 4.08 -1.81
CA THR A 161 7.10 2.68 -2.23
C THR A 161 6.99 1.71 -1.06
N ALA A 162 6.12 0.71 -1.21
CA ALA A 162 5.94 -0.38 -0.27
C ALA A 162 6.14 -1.74 -0.96
N LEU A 163 6.80 -2.67 -0.29
CA LEU A 163 6.84 -4.08 -0.70
C LEU A 163 6.11 -4.92 0.34
N THR A 164 5.08 -5.65 -0.08
CA THR A 164 4.31 -6.54 0.81
C THR A 164 4.75 -7.99 0.58
N THR A 165 5.08 -8.68 1.67
CA THR A 165 5.64 -10.04 1.69
C THR A 165 4.71 -10.98 2.44
N TYR A 166 4.63 -12.25 2.09
CA TYR A 166 3.77 -13.22 2.77
C TYR A 166 4.54 -14.02 3.82
N MET A 167 4.05 -14.05 5.07
CA MET A 167 4.54 -14.97 6.09
C MET A 167 3.79 -16.30 5.99
N PHE A 168 4.51 -17.38 5.68
CA PHE A 168 3.94 -18.72 5.74
C PHE A 168 4.06 -19.30 7.15
N LYS A 169 3.13 -20.20 7.46
CA LYS A 169 3.30 -21.16 8.53
C LYS A 169 4.64 -21.90 8.42
N PRO A 170 5.36 -22.10 9.54
CA PRO A 170 6.63 -22.83 9.53
C PRO A 170 6.49 -24.22 8.90
N GLY A 171 7.30 -24.48 7.87
CA GLY A 171 7.33 -25.74 7.13
C GLY A 171 6.57 -25.75 5.79
N ASP A 172 5.74 -24.75 5.51
CA ASP A 172 4.93 -24.71 4.28
C ASP A 172 5.66 -24.02 3.10
N GLN A 173 6.83 -23.45 3.36
CA GLN A 173 7.70 -22.75 2.41
C GLN A 173 9.01 -23.51 2.17
N ASP A 174 9.50 -23.55 0.92
CA ASP A 174 10.79 -24.18 0.58
C ASP A 174 11.98 -23.31 1.00
N ILE A 175 11.77 -22.00 1.01
CA ILE A 175 12.70 -20.95 1.42
C ILE A 175 11.94 -19.99 2.32
N SER A 176 12.54 -19.54 3.43
CA SER A 176 11.88 -18.57 4.31
C SER A 176 11.69 -17.23 3.60
N MET A 177 10.71 -16.44 4.05
CA MET A 177 10.46 -15.09 3.56
C MET A 177 11.75 -14.23 3.56
N GLU A 178 12.53 -14.23 4.65
CA GLU A 178 13.76 -13.44 4.73
C GLU A 178 14.86 -13.95 3.79
N ASN A 179 14.96 -15.26 3.60
CA ASN A 179 15.92 -15.84 2.65
C ASN A 179 15.51 -15.53 1.20
N TRP A 180 14.21 -15.57 0.90
CA TRP A 180 13.69 -15.17 -0.41
C TRP A 180 14.01 -13.70 -0.70
N LEU A 181 13.77 -12.81 0.26
CA LEU A 181 14.09 -11.38 0.13
C LEU A 181 15.60 -11.16 0.00
N THR A 182 16.40 -11.92 0.74
CA THR A 182 17.87 -11.88 0.66
C THR A 182 18.35 -12.23 -0.75
N GLU A 183 17.82 -13.30 -1.33
CA GLU A 183 18.23 -13.83 -2.64
C GLU A 183 17.73 -12.99 -3.82
N TYR A 184 16.46 -12.57 -3.80
CA TYR A 184 15.78 -12.08 -5.00
C TYR A 184 15.51 -10.58 -5.05
N ILE A 185 15.64 -9.87 -3.93
CA ILE A 185 15.53 -8.40 -3.90
C ILE A 185 16.93 -7.77 -3.95
N PRO A 186 17.23 -6.91 -4.95
CA PRO A 186 18.52 -6.22 -5.03
C PRO A 186 18.84 -5.31 -3.83
N SER A 187 20.13 -5.08 -3.58
CA SER A 187 20.61 -4.35 -2.41
C SER A 187 20.23 -2.87 -2.40
N ASP A 188 20.20 -2.24 -3.57
CA ASP A 188 19.76 -0.84 -3.72
C ASP A 188 18.26 -0.68 -3.41
N MET A 189 17.41 -1.61 -3.84
CA MET A 189 16.01 -1.65 -3.44
C MET A 189 15.86 -1.84 -1.93
N LYS A 190 16.65 -2.73 -1.31
CA LYS A 190 16.65 -2.92 0.15
C LYS A 190 17.02 -1.66 0.92
N ASP A 191 17.97 -0.89 0.39
CA ASP A 191 18.47 0.32 1.01
C ASP A 191 17.50 1.50 0.89
N ALA A 192 16.68 1.55 -0.18
CA ALA A 192 15.90 2.73 -0.52
C ALA A 192 14.37 2.54 -0.53
N LEU A 193 13.84 1.35 -0.25
CA LEU A 193 12.40 1.13 -0.03
C LEU A 193 11.90 1.93 1.19
N ASP A 194 10.76 2.60 1.05
CA ASP A 194 10.17 3.36 2.17
C ASP A 194 9.47 2.43 3.17
N TYR A 195 8.78 1.40 2.67
CA TYR A 195 8.03 0.45 3.49
C TYR A 195 8.27 -1.01 3.11
N VAL A 196 8.39 -1.87 4.12
CA VAL A 196 8.32 -3.33 3.98
C VAL A 196 7.23 -3.85 4.90
N LEU A 197 6.20 -4.43 4.30
CA LEU A 197 4.98 -4.83 4.97
C LEU A 197 4.79 -6.34 4.89
N VAL A 198 4.11 -6.91 5.88
CA VAL A 198 3.85 -8.36 5.98
C VAL A 198 2.36 -8.64 5.80
N SER A 199 2.02 -9.49 4.84
CA SER A 199 0.73 -10.16 4.74
C SER A 199 0.76 -11.42 5.60
N TYR A 200 -0.27 -11.62 6.41
CA TYR A 200 -0.47 -12.85 7.16
C TYR A 200 -1.93 -13.06 7.52
N TYR A 201 -2.43 -14.28 7.25
CA TYR A 201 -3.79 -14.70 7.56
C TYR A 201 -3.77 -15.89 8.51
N ASP A 202 -4.39 -15.73 9.69
CA ASP A 202 -4.43 -16.78 10.71
C ASP A 202 -5.09 -18.07 10.21
N GLU A 203 -6.18 -17.95 9.44
CA GLU A 203 -6.92 -19.11 8.91
C GLU A 203 -6.10 -19.93 7.91
N ASP A 204 -5.35 -19.25 7.04
CA ASP A 204 -4.50 -19.92 6.04
C ASP A 204 -3.30 -20.62 6.69
N ASN A 205 -2.88 -20.14 7.86
CA ASN A 205 -1.64 -20.55 8.51
C ASN A 205 -1.85 -21.32 9.83
N ASP A 206 -3.08 -21.76 10.13
CA ASP A 206 -3.46 -22.39 11.42
C ASP A 206 -3.08 -21.55 12.66
N GLY A 207 -2.97 -20.22 12.53
CA GLY A 207 -2.45 -19.33 13.58
C GLY A 207 -0.97 -19.57 13.91
N LYS A 208 -0.21 -20.27 13.05
CA LYS A 208 1.21 -20.58 13.24
C LYS A 208 2.07 -19.67 12.38
N HIS A 209 3.04 -19.04 13.01
CA HIS A 209 4.03 -18.18 12.36
C HIS A 209 5.34 -18.24 13.15
N GLU A 210 6.42 -17.76 12.56
CA GLU A 210 7.65 -17.47 13.31
C GLU A 210 7.42 -16.32 14.30
N ASP A 211 8.23 -16.23 15.35
CA ASP A 211 8.11 -15.15 16.34
C ASP A 211 8.19 -13.76 15.69
N TRP A 212 7.16 -12.94 15.88
CA TRP A 212 7.05 -11.62 15.24
C TRP A 212 8.22 -10.70 15.58
N HIS A 213 8.70 -10.72 16.83
CA HIS A 213 9.81 -9.87 17.23
C HIS A 213 11.09 -10.24 16.48
N THR A 214 11.38 -11.54 16.37
CA THR A 214 12.52 -12.07 15.64
C THR A 214 12.42 -11.77 14.14
N MET A 215 11.26 -12.02 13.53
CA MET A 215 11.02 -11.72 12.12
C MET A 215 11.21 -10.23 11.82
N PHE A 216 10.55 -9.34 12.57
CA PHE A 216 10.69 -7.90 12.33
C PHE A 216 12.13 -7.43 12.57
N LYS A 217 12.84 -7.96 13.57
CA LYS A 217 14.27 -7.68 13.78
C LYS A 217 15.14 -8.07 12.57
N ASN A 218 14.87 -9.21 11.95
CA ASN A 218 15.56 -9.63 10.74
C ASN A 218 15.26 -8.67 9.58
N LEU A 219 13.98 -8.34 9.36
CA LEU A 219 13.59 -7.39 8.31
C LEU A 219 14.18 -5.99 8.54
N TYR A 220 14.23 -5.50 9.78
CA TYR A 220 14.88 -4.22 10.10
C TYR A 220 16.37 -4.19 9.75
N SER A 221 17.03 -5.34 9.81
CA SER A 221 18.44 -5.49 9.44
C SER A 221 18.61 -5.59 7.92
N LEU A 222 17.69 -6.27 7.24
CA LEU A 222 17.70 -6.46 5.79
C LEU A 222 17.32 -5.18 5.03
N PHE A 223 16.44 -4.35 5.62
CA PHE A 223 15.95 -3.09 5.08
C PHE A 223 16.24 -1.95 6.08
N PRO A 224 17.46 -1.38 6.05
CA PRO A 224 17.95 -0.49 7.11
C PRO A 224 17.19 0.84 7.19
N HIS A 225 16.54 1.27 6.11
CA HIS A 225 15.87 2.57 6.01
C HIS A 225 14.35 2.49 5.91
N SER A 226 13.78 1.30 5.71
CA SER A 226 12.33 1.13 5.59
C SER A 226 11.63 1.24 6.95
N ALA A 227 10.40 1.72 6.93
CA ALA A 227 9.41 1.49 7.98
C ALA A 227 8.73 0.13 7.77
N LEU A 228 8.38 -0.56 8.86
CA LEU A 228 7.89 -1.94 8.80
C LEU A 228 6.54 -2.10 9.49
N GLY A 229 5.71 -3.03 8.99
CA GLY A 229 4.38 -3.28 9.53
C GLY A 229 3.69 -4.45 8.84
N PHE A 230 2.37 -4.49 8.96
CA PHE A 230 1.50 -5.42 8.27
C PHE A 230 0.85 -4.74 7.07
N GLY A 231 0.90 -5.42 5.92
CA GLY A 231 0.36 -4.97 4.64
C GLY A 231 -1.00 -5.59 4.34
N GLU A 232 -1.29 -6.74 4.96
CA GLU A 232 -2.58 -7.42 4.95
C GLU A 232 -2.73 -8.23 6.24
N CYS A 233 -3.92 -8.24 6.82
CA CYS A 233 -4.29 -9.13 7.93
C CYS A 233 -5.81 -9.33 7.99
N GLY A 234 -6.26 -10.19 8.91
CA GLY A 234 -7.67 -10.48 9.16
C GLY A 234 -8.09 -11.80 8.52
N PHE A 235 -9.23 -11.80 7.84
CA PHE A 235 -9.78 -12.98 7.19
C PHE A 235 -9.63 -12.90 5.67
N PRO A 236 -9.39 -14.02 4.99
CA PRO A 236 -9.31 -14.05 3.52
C PRO A 236 -10.69 -13.85 2.85
N SER A 237 -11.76 -13.80 3.63
CA SER A 237 -13.12 -13.54 3.15
C SER A 237 -13.94 -12.80 4.21
N PRO A 238 -15.05 -12.13 3.82
CA PRO A 238 -15.86 -11.35 4.75
C PRO A 238 -16.35 -12.18 5.92
N HIS A 239 -16.17 -11.66 7.13
CA HIS A 239 -16.39 -12.43 8.35
C HIS A 239 -17.60 -11.90 9.14
N LYS A 240 -18.20 -12.76 9.97
CA LYS A 240 -19.29 -12.35 10.86
C LYS A 240 -18.72 -11.65 12.10
N ALA A 241 -19.45 -10.67 12.62
CA ALA A 241 -19.14 -10.13 13.94
C ALA A 241 -19.18 -11.24 15.00
N GLY A 242 -18.41 -11.08 16.07
CA GLY A 242 -18.39 -11.99 17.20
C GLY A 242 -16.99 -12.22 17.73
N PRO A 243 -16.83 -13.14 18.71
CA PRO A 243 -15.60 -13.28 19.48
C PRO A 243 -14.35 -13.54 18.63
N ALA A 244 -14.45 -14.29 17.54
CA ALA A 244 -13.31 -14.57 16.66
C ALA A 244 -12.86 -13.31 15.90
N PHE A 245 -13.80 -12.57 15.30
CA PHE A 245 -13.51 -11.29 14.65
C PHE A 245 -12.92 -10.29 15.64
N ASP A 246 -13.56 -10.15 16.80
CA ASP A 246 -13.16 -9.18 17.80
C ASP A 246 -11.76 -9.48 18.36
N ALA A 247 -11.46 -10.75 18.62
CA ALA A 247 -10.16 -11.19 19.12
C ALA A 247 -9.05 -10.96 18.10
N GLN A 248 -9.29 -11.26 16.83
CA GLN A 248 -8.26 -11.06 15.79
C GLN A 248 -8.07 -9.58 15.49
N ALA A 249 -9.14 -8.78 15.41
CA ALA A 249 -9.04 -7.33 15.28
C ALA A 249 -8.26 -6.71 16.45
N ASP A 250 -8.46 -7.18 17.68
CA ASP A 250 -7.65 -6.75 18.84
C ASP A 250 -6.19 -7.16 18.73
N ALA A 251 -5.93 -8.42 18.34
CA ALA A 251 -4.59 -8.96 18.24
C ALA A 251 -3.71 -8.17 17.26
N TYR A 252 -4.25 -7.71 16.14
CA TYR A 252 -3.51 -6.90 15.17
C TYR A 252 -3.50 -5.42 15.56
N TYR A 253 -4.67 -4.77 15.66
CA TYR A 253 -4.69 -3.32 15.81
C TYR A 253 -4.17 -2.83 17.16
N LEU A 254 -4.14 -3.67 18.21
CA LEU A 254 -3.57 -3.30 19.51
C LEU A 254 -2.17 -3.87 19.73
N MET A 255 -1.53 -4.40 18.68
CA MET A 255 -0.17 -4.91 18.76
C MET A 255 0.81 -3.77 19.05
N MET A 256 1.69 -3.99 20.03
CA MET A 256 2.67 -3.00 20.44
C MET A 256 3.81 -2.87 19.41
N PRO A 257 4.33 -1.65 19.17
CA PRO A 257 5.47 -1.44 18.30
C PRO A 257 6.70 -2.23 18.71
N TYR A 258 7.37 -2.85 17.73
CA TYR A 258 8.63 -3.58 17.94
C TYR A 258 9.84 -2.65 18.06
N ASN A 259 9.83 -1.52 17.35
CA ASN A 259 10.78 -0.41 17.47
C ASN A 259 10.18 0.90 16.90
N ASP A 260 11.00 1.95 16.76
CA ASP A 260 10.61 3.27 16.26
C ASP A 260 10.32 3.35 14.75
N ARG A 261 10.70 2.32 13.99
CA ARG A 261 10.36 2.15 12.56
C ARG A 261 9.14 1.27 12.34
N TYR A 262 8.52 0.75 13.39
CA TYR A 262 7.28 0.00 13.28
C TYR A 262 6.09 0.95 13.09
N VAL A 263 5.33 0.77 12.02
CA VAL A 263 4.20 1.65 11.65
C VAL A 263 2.84 1.01 11.85
N GLY A 264 2.76 -0.23 12.33
CA GLY A 264 1.49 -0.95 12.38
C GLY A 264 1.06 -1.35 10.97
N GLY A 265 0.23 -0.56 10.30
CA GLY A 265 -0.28 -0.88 8.96
C GLY A 265 -1.57 -1.68 9.06
N TYR A 266 -1.53 -2.93 9.52
CA TYR A 266 -2.71 -3.76 9.82
C TYR A 266 -3.85 -3.63 8.79
N PHE A 267 -3.56 -3.63 7.50
CA PHE A 267 -4.62 -3.41 6.51
C PHE A 267 -5.58 -4.60 6.49
N TRP A 268 -6.73 -4.44 7.14
CA TRP A 268 -7.73 -5.49 7.23
C TRP A 268 -8.33 -5.77 5.85
N TRP A 269 -8.11 -6.98 5.35
CA TRP A 269 -8.38 -7.35 3.96
C TRP A 269 -9.83 -7.08 3.53
N CYS A 270 -10.81 -7.63 4.24
CA CYS A 270 -12.23 -7.42 3.92
C CYS A 270 -12.86 -6.20 4.63
N TRP A 271 -12.10 -5.12 4.87
CA TRP A 271 -12.62 -4.00 5.65
C TRP A 271 -13.86 -3.39 4.99
N GLN A 272 -13.86 -3.29 3.67
CA GLN A 272 -14.99 -2.77 2.91
C GLN A 272 -16.28 -3.57 3.18
N GLU A 273 -16.24 -4.88 3.00
CA GLU A 273 -17.39 -5.79 3.14
C GLU A 273 -17.83 -5.92 4.61
N ASP A 274 -16.86 -5.93 5.52
CA ASP A 274 -17.12 -6.09 6.94
C ASP A 274 -17.70 -4.80 7.54
N CYS A 275 -17.17 -3.64 7.17
CA CYS A 275 -17.38 -2.39 7.90
C CYS A 275 -18.28 -1.38 7.16
N VAL A 276 -18.70 -1.65 5.93
CA VAL A 276 -19.62 -0.79 5.18
C VAL A 276 -21.00 -1.45 5.04
N PRO A 277 -22.11 -0.78 5.40
CA PRO A 277 -22.20 0.54 6.01
C PRO A 277 -21.77 0.55 7.49
N HIS A 278 -21.41 1.72 8.03
CA HIS A 278 -21.00 1.85 9.44
C HIS A 278 -22.16 1.82 10.44
N LYS A 279 -23.35 2.29 10.04
CA LYS A 279 -24.50 2.42 10.95
C LYS A 279 -25.02 1.05 11.35
N ASN A 280 -25.17 0.84 12.67
CA ASN A 280 -25.61 -0.43 13.24
C ASN A 280 -24.72 -1.62 12.84
N ASN A 281 -23.45 -1.37 12.53
CA ASN A 281 -22.50 -2.40 12.14
C ASN A 281 -21.50 -2.67 13.27
N PRO A 282 -21.62 -3.82 13.97
CA PRO A 282 -20.73 -4.16 15.07
C PRO A 282 -19.27 -4.35 14.64
N ARG A 283 -18.98 -4.79 13.41
CA ARG A 283 -17.60 -4.91 12.91
C ARG A 283 -16.97 -3.54 12.75
N TRP A 284 -17.69 -2.60 12.13
CA TRP A 284 -17.23 -1.22 12.03
C TRP A 284 -17.00 -0.60 13.42
N GLN A 285 -17.91 -0.83 14.37
CA GLN A 285 -17.77 -0.33 15.74
C GLN A 285 -16.51 -0.89 16.42
N LYS A 286 -16.22 -2.17 16.24
CA LYS A 286 -15.00 -2.80 16.75
C LYS A 286 -13.74 -2.14 16.18
N MET A 287 -13.70 -1.94 14.87
CA MET A 287 -12.60 -1.27 14.18
C MET A 287 -12.43 0.19 14.65
N TYR A 288 -13.54 0.92 14.84
CA TYR A 288 -13.55 2.26 15.42
C TYR A 288 -12.90 2.27 16.81
N ASP A 289 -13.29 1.35 17.68
CA ASP A 289 -12.77 1.27 19.05
C ASP A 289 -11.28 0.96 19.07
N ASN A 290 -10.81 0.09 18.17
CA ASN A 290 -9.40 -0.24 18.04
C ASN A 290 -8.58 0.93 17.51
N PHE A 291 -9.05 1.64 16.48
CA PHE A 291 -8.39 2.87 16.00
C PHE A 291 -8.33 3.98 17.04
N ARG A 292 -9.42 4.15 17.81
CA ARG A 292 -9.41 5.10 18.94
C ARG A 292 -8.37 4.69 19.97
N ARG A 293 -8.30 3.41 20.32
CA ARG A 293 -7.35 2.90 21.32
C ARG A 293 -5.90 3.00 20.84
N MET A 294 -5.63 2.67 19.59
CA MET A 294 -4.31 2.86 18.97
C MET A 294 -3.82 4.30 19.10
N LYS A 295 -4.68 5.28 18.77
CA LYS A 295 -4.37 6.71 18.90
C LYS A 295 -4.07 7.15 20.33
N GLU A 296 -4.60 6.45 21.33
CA GLU A 296 -4.31 6.74 22.74
C GLU A 296 -3.00 6.10 23.21
N LEU A 297 -2.59 4.99 22.58
CA LEU A 297 -1.42 4.21 22.97
C LEU A 297 -0.13 4.63 22.26
N PHE A 298 -0.23 5.14 21.03
CA PHE A 298 0.89 5.46 20.13
C PHE A 298 0.76 6.89 19.62
#